data_AF-A0A1W1EIH5-F1
#
_entry.id   AF-A0A1W1EIH5-F1
#
_cell.length_a   1.000
_cell.length_b   1.000
_cell.length_c   1.000
_cell.angle_alpha   90.00
_cell.angle_beta   90.00
_cell.angle_gamma   90.00
#
_symmetry.space_group_name_H-M   'P 1'
#
loop_
_entity.id
_entity.type
_entity.pdbx_description
1 polymer ?
#
loop_
_entity_poly.entity_id
_entity_poly.type
_entity_poly.pdbx_seq_one_letter_code
_entity_poly.pdbx_strand_id
1 'polypeptide(L)'
;MKILNIKVILSIVVVLFINGCALAQPKVDHDSILRTLQKYDPSLKRNHFVSTSVDLNDDKCADSIVLMNRHSRYCGSRGCVMLVMVCQDNELKPIGKISYVSPIVSLSKQKTLGFKNIDVVVRPKGVAPYQATLQYNGKAYPVSALFAKPIKRRNLDRILFQAR
;
A
#
# COMPACT_ATOMS: atom_id res chain seq x y z
N MET A 1 6.14 -43.45 62.37
CA MET A 1 6.49 -44.15 61.11
C MET A 1 5.21 -44.32 60.30
N LYS A 2 5.22 -43.92 59.02
CA LYS A 2 4.13 -43.93 58.01
C LYS A 2 2.99 -42.91 58.21
N ILE A 3 2.41 -42.25 57.20
CA ILE A 3 2.83 -41.73 55.87
C ILE A 3 1.83 -40.58 55.59
N LEU A 4 2.34 -39.53 54.96
CA LEU A 4 1.69 -38.35 54.40
C LEU A 4 0.50 -38.70 53.48
N ASN A 5 -0.61 -37.95 53.51
CA ASN A 5 -1.55 -37.91 52.39
C ASN A 5 -1.97 -36.47 52.09
N ILE A 6 -1.27 -35.89 51.10
CA ILE A 6 -1.47 -34.57 50.51
C ILE A 6 -2.69 -34.66 49.59
N LYS A 7 -3.79 -33.98 49.95
CA LYS A 7 -4.83 -33.66 48.99
C LYS A 7 -4.30 -32.54 48.09
N VAL A 8 -3.86 -32.91 46.89
CA VAL A 8 -3.47 -31.99 45.82
C VAL A 8 -4.72 -31.19 45.42
N ILE A 9 -4.85 -29.97 45.93
CA ILE A 9 -5.83 -29.01 45.45
C ILE A 9 -5.30 -28.48 44.12
N LEU A 10 -5.99 -28.90 43.06
CA LEU A 10 -5.76 -28.54 41.67
C LEU A 10 -5.93 -27.02 41.50
N SER A 11 -4.84 -26.27 41.58
CA SER A 11 -4.83 -24.84 41.26
C SER A 11 -5.11 -24.66 39.78
N ILE A 12 -6.35 -24.27 39.46
CA ILE A 12 -6.79 -23.88 38.13
C ILE A 12 -6.01 -22.63 37.72
N VAL A 13 -5.07 -22.80 36.79
CA VAL A 13 -4.42 -21.70 36.07
C VAL A 13 -5.46 -21.08 35.16
N VAL A 14 -6.07 -19.98 35.59
CA VAL A 14 -6.88 -19.12 34.71
C VAL A 14 -5.91 -18.36 33.80
N VAL A 15 -5.56 -18.96 32.67
CA VAL A 15 -4.93 -18.22 31.57
C VAL A 15 -6.00 -17.32 30.98
N LEU A 16 -5.99 -16.05 31.39
CA LEU A 16 -6.68 -14.97 30.69
C LEU A 16 -6.06 -14.86 29.28
N PHE A 17 -6.62 -15.61 28.33
CA PHE A 17 -6.49 -15.29 26.93
C PHE A 17 -7.17 -13.94 26.72
N ILE A 18 -6.40 -12.87 26.86
CA ILE A 18 -6.71 -11.59 26.23
C ILE A 18 -6.83 -11.89 24.74
N ASN A 19 -8.08 -12.13 24.31
CA ASN A 19 -8.48 -12.06 22.93
C ASN A 19 -8.16 -10.64 22.48
N GLY A 20 -6.92 -10.45 22.00
CA GLY A 20 -6.55 -9.27 21.25
C GLY A 20 -7.58 -9.17 20.14
N CYS A 21 -8.45 -8.17 20.26
CA CYS A 21 -9.40 -7.83 19.23
C CYS A 21 -8.56 -7.48 18.01
N ALA A 22 -8.34 -8.45 17.13
CA ALA A 22 -7.84 -8.20 15.80
C ALA A 22 -8.96 -7.43 15.10
N LEU A 23 -8.95 -6.10 15.27
CA LEU A 23 -9.77 -5.21 14.44
C LEU A 23 -9.34 -5.52 13.02
N ALA A 24 -10.18 -6.28 12.31
CA ALA A 24 -9.99 -6.55 10.90
C ALA A 24 -9.89 -5.17 10.23
N GLN A 25 -8.68 -4.81 9.77
CA GLN A 25 -8.50 -3.54 9.09
C GLN A 25 -9.50 -3.49 7.93
N PRO A 26 -10.27 -2.39 7.78
CA PRO A 26 -11.26 -2.29 6.74
C PRO A 26 -10.57 -2.51 5.40
N LYS A 27 -10.94 -3.60 4.72
CA LYS A 27 -10.51 -3.87 3.35
C LYS A 27 -10.97 -2.70 2.49
N VAL A 28 -10.04 -2.08 1.76
CA VAL A 28 -10.36 -0.92 0.92
C VAL A 28 -11.51 -1.27 -0.03
N ASP A 29 -12.59 -0.50 0.04
CA ASP A 29 -13.76 -0.65 -0.82
C ASP A 29 -13.46 -0.14 -2.24
N HIS A 30 -13.55 -1.06 -3.20
CA HIS A 30 -13.33 -0.77 -4.61
C HIS A 30 -14.34 0.25 -5.18
N ASP A 31 -15.55 0.32 -4.62
CA ASP A 31 -16.59 1.25 -5.06
C ASP A 31 -16.33 2.65 -4.55
N SER A 32 -15.86 2.77 -3.30
CA SER A 32 -15.35 4.02 -2.75
C SER A 32 -14.21 4.59 -3.60
N ILE A 33 -13.21 3.76 -3.98
CA ILE A 33 -12.15 4.20 -4.89
C ILE A 33 -12.74 4.67 -6.22
N LEU A 34 -13.63 3.89 -6.84
CA LEU A 34 -14.21 4.24 -8.12
C LEU A 34 -14.96 5.56 -8.06
N ARG A 35 -15.77 5.79 -7.01
CA ARG A 35 -16.47 7.06 -6.78
C ARG A 35 -15.49 8.23 -6.66
N THR A 36 -14.40 8.05 -5.91
CA THR A 36 -13.35 9.07 -5.80
C THR A 36 -12.68 9.35 -7.13
N LEU A 37 -12.37 8.32 -7.92
CA LEU A 37 -11.78 8.47 -9.26
C LEU A 37 -12.74 9.16 -10.24
N GLN A 38 -14.03 8.86 -10.18
CA GLN A 38 -15.05 9.43 -11.06
C GLN A 38 -15.31 10.93 -10.81
N LYS A 39 -14.98 11.44 -9.62
CA LYS A 39 -14.92 12.90 -9.38
C LYS A 39 -13.88 13.60 -10.28
N TYR A 40 -12.86 12.88 -10.75
CA TYR A 40 -11.83 13.40 -11.66
C TYR A 40 -12.10 13.03 -13.13
N ASP A 41 -12.59 11.81 -13.38
CA ASP A 41 -12.95 11.33 -14.71
C ASP A 41 -14.19 10.42 -14.64
N PRO A 42 -15.38 10.95 -14.97
CA PRO A 42 -16.64 10.20 -14.93
C PRO A 42 -16.67 8.97 -15.85
N SER A 43 -15.80 8.88 -16.85
CA SER A 43 -15.73 7.75 -17.78
C SER A 43 -15.03 6.52 -17.22
N LEU A 44 -14.39 6.64 -16.05
CA LEU A 44 -13.70 5.53 -15.39
C LEU A 44 -14.69 4.45 -14.95
N LYS A 45 -14.29 3.20 -15.20
CA LYS A 45 -15.05 1.99 -14.86
C LYS A 45 -14.23 1.12 -13.90
N ARG A 46 -14.90 0.18 -13.23
CA ARG A 46 -14.28 -0.74 -12.28
C ARG A 46 -13.04 -1.45 -12.85
N ASN A 47 -13.09 -1.88 -14.11
CA ASN A 47 -12.00 -2.61 -14.76
C ASN A 47 -10.87 -1.71 -15.29
N HIS A 48 -10.91 -0.39 -15.10
CA HIS A 48 -9.89 0.54 -15.58
C HIS A 48 -8.68 0.67 -14.63
N PHE A 49 -8.74 0.07 -13.45
CA PHE A 49 -7.67 0.11 -12.47
C PHE A 49 -7.60 -1.20 -11.67
N VAL A 50 -6.52 -1.34 -10.93
CA VAL A 50 -6.37 -2.29 -9.83
C VAL A 50 -5.95 -1.51 -8.58
N SER A 51 -6.26 -2.02 -7.40
CA SER A 51 -5.88 -1.37 -6.14
C SER A 51 -5.42 -2.38 -5.10
N THR A 52 -4.70 -1.89 -4.09
CA THR A 52 -4.32 -2.67 -2.92
C THR A 52 -4.34 -1.80 -1.67
N SER A 53 -4.73 -2.40 -0.55
CA SER A 53 -4.71 -1.78 0.78
C SER A 53 -3.33 -1.90 1.41
N VAL A 54 -2.82 -0.79 1.93
CA VAL A 54 -1.56 -0.69 2.66
C VAL A 54 -1.71 0.32 3.79
N ASP A 55 -0.84 0.26 4.79
CA ASP A 55 -0.70 1.33 5.78
C ASP A 55 0.64 2.01 5.48
N LEU A 56 0.61 3.25 4.97
CA LEU A 56 1.81 3.98 4.57
C LEU A 56 2.45 4.71 5.74
N ASN A 57 1.67 5.20 6.69
CA ASN A 57 2.12 6.06 7.79
C ASN A 57 2.11 5.38 9.17
N ASP A 58 1.72 4.11 9.25
CA ASP A 58 1.53 3.29 10.46
C ASP A 58 0.44 3.84 11.40
N ASP A 59 -0.58 4.53 10.88
CA ASP A 59 -1.70 5.03 11.68
C ASP A 59 -2.81 3.99 11.92
N LYS A 60 -2.61 2.77 11.40
CA LYS A 60 -3.54 1.62 11.43
C LYS A 60 -4.81 1.85 10.62
N CYS A 61 -4.93 2.93 9.87
CA CYS A 61 -5.95 3.10 8.86
C CYS A 61 -5.43 2.64 7.48
N ALA A 62 -6.30 1.97 6.72
CA ALA A 62 -5.92 1.41 5.44
C ALA A 62 -5.92 2.48 4.34
N ASP A 63 -4.74 2.83 3.85
CA ASP A 63 -4.52 3.59 2.62
C ASP A 63 -4.73 2.72 1.38
N SER A 64 -4.83 3.36 0.22
CA SER A 64 -4.98 2.70 -1.06
C SER A 64 -3.95 3.17 -2.07
N ILE A 65 -3.22 2.20 -2.64
CA ILE A 65 -2.45 2.40 -3.87
C ILE A 65 -3.31 1.91 -5.02
N VAL A 66 -3.57 2.79 -5.98
CA VAL A 66 -4.39 2.52 -7.16
C VAL A 66 -3.52 2.63 -8.40
N LEU A 67 -3.48 1.60 -9.23
CA LEU A 67 -2.75 1.62 -10.49
C LEU A 67 -3.74 1.50 -11.65
N MET A 68 -3.75 2.50 -12.51
CA MET A 68 -4.54 2.45 -13.76
C MET A 68 -4.02 1.32 -14.64
N ASN A 69 -4.86 0.77 -15.51
CA ASN A 69 -4.48 -0.30 -16.41
C ASN A 69 -4.81 0.02 -17.89
N ARG A 70 -4.49 -0.91 -18.80
CA ARG A 70 -4.64 -0.74 -20.25
C ARG A 70 -6.08 -0.54 -20.73
N HIS A 71 -7.09 -0.83 -19.91
CA HIS A 71 -8.48 -0.50 -20.23
C HIS A 71 -8.81 0.99 -20.01
N SER A 72 -7.90 1.74 -19.37
CA SER A 72 -8.00 3.18 -19.18
C SER A 72 -7.12 3.95 -20.17
N ARG A 73 -7.47 5.21 -20.44
CA ARG A 73 -6.62 6.17 -21.19
C ARG A 73 -5.38 6.63 -20.41
N TYR A 74 -5.21 6.18 -19.16
CA TYR A 74 -4.13 6.60 -18.27
C TYR A 74 -2.95 5.63 -18.26
N CYS A 75 -2.89 4.76 -19.27
CA CYS A 75 -1.79 3.83 -19.50
C CYS A 75 -1.29 3.95 -20.92
N GLY A 76 0.04 4.01 -21.06
CA GLY A 76 0.72 3.95 -22.34
C GLY A 76 1.85 2.92 -22.31
N SER A 77 2.65 2.91 -23.38
CA SER A 77 3.79 1.99 -23.52
C SER A 77 4.87 2.16 -22.44
N ARG A 78 4.95 3.35 -21.84
CA ARG A 78 5.98 3.72 -20.85
C ARG A 78 5.53 3.60 -19.40
N GLY A 79 4.32 3.10 -19.17
CA GLY A 79 3.73 2.93 -17.84
C GLY A 79 2.35 3.56 -17.74
N CYS A 80 1.84 3.54 -16.52
CA CYS A 80 0.52 3.95 -16.15
C CYS A 80 0.58 5.08 -15.11
N VAL A 81 -0.56 5.74 -14.92
CA VAL A 81 -0.78 6.59 -13.75
C VAL A 81 -1.06 5.70 -12.53
N MET A 82 -0.39 6.01 -11.43
CA MET A 82 -0.69 5.48 -10.10
C MET A 82 -1.24 6.60 -9.23
N LEU A 83 -2.25 6.34 -8.42
CA LEU A 83 -2.74 7.26 -7.39
C LEU A 83 -2.43 6.69 -6.01
N VAL A 84 -2.10 7.60 -5.10
CA VAL A 84 -1.95 7.31 -3.67
C VAL A 84 -3.07 8.02 -2.94
N MET A 85 -3.88 7.24 -2.23
CA MET A 85 -4.96 7.74 -1.39
C MET A 85 -4.66 7.34 0.04
N VAL A 86 -4.65 8.31 0.94
CA VAL A 86 -4.49 8.07 2.38
C VAL A 86 -5.84 8.07 3.05
N CYS A 87 -5.99 7.21 4.05
CA CYS A 87 -7.12 7.31 4.95
C CYS A 87 -6.94 8.55 5.85
N GLN A 88 -7.95 9.40 5.88
CA GLN A 88 -8.03 10.51 6.80
C GLN A 88 -9.50 10.71 7.20
N ASP A 89 -9.78 10.75 8.50
CA ASP A 89 -11.14 10.89 9.03
C ASP A 89 -12.10 9.80 8.53
N ASN A 90 -11.60 8.56 8.38
CA ASN A 90 -12.31 7.41 7.79
C ASN A 90 -12.67 7.57 6.30
N GLU A 91 -12.08 8.53 5.59
CA GLU A 91 -12.25 8.71 4.15
C GLU A 91 -10.92 8.57 3.39
N LEU A 92 -10.97 7.97 2.19
CA LEU A 92 -9.80 7.90 1.31
C LEU A 92 -9.62 9.23 0.55
N LYS A 93 -8.59 9.98 0.93
CA LYS A 93 -8.24 11.26 0.31
C LYS A 93 -7.02 11.09 -0.60
N PRO A 94 -7.10 11.43 -1.90
CA PRO A 94 -5.95 11.36 -2.80
C PRO A 94 -4.91 12.42 -2.43
N ILE A 95 -3.67 12.00 -2.21
CA ILE A 95 -2.53 12.90 -1.94
C ILE A 95 -1.61 13.07 -3.13
N GLY A 96 -1.73 12.20 -4.15
CA GLY A 96 -0.89 12.33 -5.33
C GLY A 96 -1.29 11.40 -6.47
N LYS A 97 -0.95 11.85 -7.69
CA LYS A 97 -0.96 11.05 -8.91
C LYS A 97 0.47 11.01 -9.46
N ILE A 98 0.94 9.84 -9.84
CA ILE A 98 2.31 9.56 -10.27
C ILE A 98 2.25 8.98 -11.68
N SER A 99 2.89 9.64 -12.62
CA SER A 99 3.02 9.18 -14.01
C SER A 99 4.22 8.25 -14.22
N TYR A 100 4.21 7.48 -15.31
CA TYR A 100 5.29 6.58 -15.75
C TYR A 100 5.59 5.43 -14.79
N VAL A 101 4.56 4.92 -14.10
CA VAL A 101 4.69 3.76 -13.20
C VAL A 101 4.43 2.49 -13.98
N SER A 102 5.42 1.59 -14.02
CA SER A 102 5.20 0.24 -14.56
C SER A 102 4.36 -0.61 -13.58
N PRO A 103 3.69 -1.69 -14.04
CA PRO A 103 2.92 -2.58 -13.16
C PRO A 103 3.80 -3.52 -12.32
N ILE A 104 4.90 -3.00 -11.80
CA ILE A 104 5.84 -3.64 -10.88
C ILE A 104 6.07 -2.61 -9.78
N VAL A 105 5.32 -2.76 -8.69
CA VAL A 105 5.26 -1.80 -7.58
C VAL A 105 5.40 -2.58 -6.28
N SER A 106 6.26 -2.10 -5.40
CA SER A 106 6.47 -2.68 -4.07
C SER A 106 6.58 -1.60 -3.01
N LEU A 107 6.23 -1.95 -1.80
CA LEU A 107 6.44 -1.15 -0.62
C LEU A 107 7.85 -1.42 -0.07
N SER A 108 8.53 -0.35 0.34
CA SER A 108 9.85 -0.41 0.96
C SER A 108 9.72 -0.50 2.48
N LYS A 109 10.67 -1.18 3.14
CA LYS A 109 10.83 -1.12 4.61
C LYS A 109 11.30 0.26 5.07
N GLN A 110 11.82 1.09 4.17
CA GLN A 110 12.25 2.45 4.50
C GLN A 110 11.08 3.42 4.49
N LYS A 111 11.16 4.41 5.37
CA LYS A 111 10.25 5.54 5.43
C LYS A 111 10.95 6.85 5.12
N THR A 112 10.19 7.83 4.68
CA THR A 112 10.62 9.23 4.58
C THR A 112 9.49 10.10 5.10
N LEU A 113 9.79 10.92 6.12
CA LEU A 113 8.81 11.79 6.78
C LEU A 113 7.56 11.02 7.26
N GLY A 114 7.77 9.87 7.91
CA GLY A 114 6.69 9.03 8.48
C GLY A 114 6.03 8.06 7.49
N PHE A 115 6.12 8.33 6.19
CA PHE A 115 5.50 7.52 5.14
C PHE A 115 6.45 6.48 4.56
N LYS A 116 5.98 5.25 4.33
CA LYS A 116 6.72 4.19 3.64
C LYS A 116 7.06 4.61 2.22
N ASN A 117 8.29 4.32 1.78
CA ASN A 117 8.69 4.58 0.41
C ASN A 117 8.06 3.55 -0.54
N ILE A 118 7.79 3.97 -1.77
CA ILE A 118 7.20 3.10 -2.80
C ILE A 118 8.23 2.86 -3.89
N ASP A 119 8.64 1.62 -4.06
CA ASP A 119 9.60 1.22 -5.09
C ASP A 119 8.86 0.84 -6.37
N VAL A 120 9.26 1.44 -7.50
CA VAL A 120 8.63 1.26 -8.81
C VAL A 120 9.66 0.94 -9.89
N VAL A 121 9.22 0.33 -10.99
CA VAL A 121 10.01 0.24 -12.22
C VAL A 121 9.62 1.36 -13.17
N VAL A 122 10.62 2.05 -13.71
CA VAL A 122 10.48 3.17 -14.65
C VAL A 122 10.99 2.76 -16.03
N ARG A 123 10.23 3.09 -17.08
CA ARG A 123 10.57 2.80 -18.48
C ARG A 123 10.68 4.09 -19.31
N PRO A 124 11.79 4.84 -19.14
CA PRO A 124 12.06 6.04 -19.93
C PRO A 124 12.23 5.72 -21.43
N LYS A 125 12.11 6.74 -22.29
CA LYS A 125 12.42 6.61 -23.73
C LYS A 125 13.94 6.67 -23.91
N GLY A 126 14.49 5.75 -24.70
CA GLY A 126 15.91 5.76 -25.07
C GLY A 126 16.89 5.39 -23.94
N VAL A 127 16.40 4.93 -22.79
CA VAL A 127 17.23 4.53 -21.64
C VAL A 127 16.70 3.18 -21.12
N ALA A 128 17.61 2.34 -20.62
CA ALA A 128 17.23 1.05 -20.04
C ALA A 128 16.26 1.24 -18.86
N PRO A 129 15.29 0.32 -18.67
CA PRO A 129 14.42 0.35 -17.49
C PRO A 129 15.25 0.29 -16.20
N TYR A 130 14.81 1.04 -15.19
CA TYR A 130 15.47 1.07 -13.88
C TYR A 130 14.45 1.06 -12.75
N GLN A 131 14.92 0.70 -11.55
CA GLN A 131 14.13 0.81 -10.33
C GLN A 131 14.34 2.18 -9.70
N ALA A 132 13.28 2.77 -9.18
CA ALA A 132 13.32 4.03 -8.47
C ALA A 132 12.46 3.96 -7.20
N THR A 133 12.82 4.76 -6.21
CA THR A 133 12.07 4.88 -4.96
C THR A 133 11.37 6.22 -4.90
N LEU A 134 10.04 6.18 -4.72
CA LEU A 134 9.19 7.33 -4.48
C LEU A 134 9.24 7.65 -2.99
N GLN A 135 9.78 8.81 -2.65
CA GLN A 135 9.86 9.29 -1.27
C GLN A 135 8.80 10.36 -1.04
N TYR A 136 8.12 10.29 0.11
CA TYR A 136 7.16 11.30 0.51
C TYR A 136 7.89 12.59 0.89
N ASN A 137 7.41 13.74 0.40
CA ASN A 137 8.06 15.04 0.61
C ASN A 137 7.41 15.90 1.70
N GLY A 138 6.52 15.31 2.52
CA GLY A 138 5.73 16.04 3.52
C GLY A 138 4.33 16.42 3.03
N LYS A 139 4.09 16.37 1.72
CA LYS A 139 2.77 16.64 1.10
C LYS A 139 2.31 15.52 0.17
N ALA A 140 3.21 14.98 -0.64
CA ALA A 140 2.90 13.95 -1.65
C ALA A 140 4.14 13.13 -2.02
N TYR A 141 3.91 12.05 -2.78
CA TYR A 141 4.97 11.41 -3.56
C TYR A 141 5.24 12.20 -4.86
N PRO A 142 6.38 11.97 -5.55
CA PRO A 142 6.70 12.67 -6.79
C PRO A 142 5.62 12.51 -7.85
N VAL A 143 5.29 13.59 -8.56
CA VAL A 143 4.26 13.60 -9.64
C VAL A 143 4.61 12.71 -10.84
N SER A 144 5.87 12.29 -10.93
CA SER A 144 6.38 11.40 -11.96
C SER A 144 7.41 10.47 -11.37
N ALA A 145 7.36 9.19 -11.75
CA ALA A 145 8.40 8.24 -11.40
C ALA A 145 9.75 8.58 -12.05
N LEU A 146 9.77 9.44 -13.09
CA LEU A 146 11.00 9.94 -13.70
C LEU A 146 11.77 10.92 -12.79
N PHE A 147 11.10 11.51 -11.78
CA PHE A 147 11.74 12.39 -10.79
C PHE A 147 12.13 11.65 -9.50
N ALA A 148 11.89 10.35 -9.46
CA ALA A 148 12.21 9.52 -8.32
C ALA A 148 13.69 9.14 -8.29
N LYS A 149 14.22 8.89 -7.09
CA LYS A 149 15.62 8.51 -6.92
C LYS A 149 15.85 7.09 -7.45
N PRO A 150 16.77 6.88 -8.42
CA PRO A 150 17.13 5.53 -8.85
C PRO A 150 17.75 4.72 -7.69
N ILE A 151 17.43 3.42 -7.64
CA ILE A 151 17.94 2.51 -6.62
C ILE A 151 18.62 1.30 -7.26
N LYS A 152 19.71 0.84 -6.64
CA LYS A 152 20.45 -0.37 -7.06
C LYS A 152 19.87 -1.65 -6.45
N ARG A 153 19.26 -1.55 -5.27
CA ARG A 153 18.70 -2.68 -4.51
C ARG A 153 17.44 -2.25 -3.78
N ARG A 154 16.39 -3.08 -3.83
CA ARG A 154 15.16 -2.88 -3.05
C ARG A 154 15.36 -3.28 -1.61
N ASN A 155 14.77 -2.51 -0.71
CA ASN A 155 14.54 -2.92 0.67
C ASN A 155 13.09 -3.39 0.81
N LEU A 156 12.78 -4.53 0.20
CA LEU A 156 11.41 -4.99 -0.01
C LEU A 156 10.70 -5.29 1.32
N ASP A 157 9.55 -4.63 1.53
CA ASP A 157 8.56 -4.98 2.56
C ASP A 157 7.50 -5.90 1.95
N ARG A 158 6.78 -5.40 0.96
CA ARG A 158 5.64 -6.10 0.33
C ARG A 158 5.56 -5.81 -1.16
N ILE A 159 5.25 -6.82 -1.97
CA ILE A 159 4.89 -6.61 -3.39
C ILE A 159 3.44 -6.14 -3.45
N LEU A 160 3.19 -5.04 -4.16
CA LEU A 160 1.86 -4.45 -4.33
C LEU A 160 1.24 -4.85 -5.67
N PHE A 161 2.01 -4.68 -6.74
CA PHE A 161 1.63 -5.09 -8.09
C PHE A 161 2.81 -5.79 -8.76
N GLN A 162 2.50 -6.80 -9.56
CA GLN A 162 3.47 -7.57 -10.34
C GLN A 162 3.03 -7.61 -11.80
N ALA A 163 3.99 -7.62 -12.71
CA ALA A 163 3.71 -7.84 -14.12
C ALA A 163 3.14 -9.26 -14.25
N ARG A 164 1.99 -9.38 -14.90
CA ARG A 164 1.47 -10.67 -15.37
C ARG A 164 2.03 -10.96 -16.75
#